data_AF-A0A3P7FGV9-F1
#
_entry.id   AF-A0A3P7FGV9-F1
#
_cell.length_a   1.000
_cell.length_b   1.000
_cell.length_c   1.000
_cell.angle_alpha   90.00
_cell.angle_beta   90.00
_cell.angle_gamma   90.00
#
_symmetry.space_group_name_H-M   'P 1'
#
loop_
_entity.id
_entity.type
_entity.pdbx_description
1 polymer ?
#
loop_
_entity_poly.entity_id
_entity_poly.type
_entity_poly.pdbx_seq_one_letter_code
_entity_poly.pdbx_strand_id
1 'polypeptide(L)'
;MKVYLAYQDAYKGLPVYRWYKRNHKGQAILQPRPRLYCIDKEGKFNVNNACPICRDEYLFFDYRNPALIEQFLESGTDQPIPLKRSGLCIEQYNLLKAQLLKAKEYGTIKFGVPFRNFDYSLWYPWWDGEEHVKVQRDGVNIESVHPDPLVAFPTHKRDVGNNWDQWWIRHDKFARKAK
;
A
#
# COMPACT_ATOMS: atom_id res chain seq x y z
N MET A 1 13.70 14.57 -15.83
CA MET A 1 13.84 13.11 -16.05
C MET A 1 14.66 12.91 -17.31
N LYS A 2 15.89 12.38 -17.24
CA LYS A 2 16.63 12.01 -18.47
C LYS A 2 15.95 10.77 -19.04
N VAL A 3 15.11 10.95 -20.04
CA VAL A 3 14.52 9.83 -20.78
C VAL A 3 15.59 9.35 -21.74
N TYR A 4 16.07 8.12 -21.55
CA TYR A 4 17.03 7.52 -22.47
C TYR A 4 16.37 7.35 -23.84
N LEU A 5 17.08 7.73 -24.91
CA LEU A 5 16.59 7.62 -26.29
C LEU A 5 16.07 6.21 -26.61
N ALA A 6 16.77 5.19 -26.10
CA ALA A 6 16.40 3.78 -26.23
C ALA A 6 15.05 3.43 -25.58
N TYR A 7 14.75 4.00 -24.40
CA TYR A 7 13.46 3.76 -23.74
C TYR A 7 12.31 4.37 -24.55
N GLN A 8 12.50 5.59 -25.04
CA GLN A 8 11.48 6.28 -25.82
C GLN A 8 11.20 5.58 -27.14
N ASP A 9 12.22 5.06 -27.81
CA ASP A 9 12.09 4.30 -29.05
C ASP A 9 11.40 2.94 -28.82
N ALA A 10 11.79 2.22 -27.76
CA ALA A 10 11.24 0.91 -27.43
C ALA A 10 9.76 0.96 -27.01
N TYR A 11 9.39 1.93 -26.16
CA TYR A 11 8.05 2.00 -25.54
C TYR A 11 7.11 3.02 -26.19
N LYS A 12 7.64 3.98 -26.96
CA LYS A 12 6.87 4.99 -27.71
C LYS A 12 5.88 5.79 -26.86
N GLY A 13 6.26 6.08 -25.62
CA GLY A 13 5.42 6.79 -24.65
C GLY A 13 4.22 5.99 -24.11
N LEU A 14 4.11 4.70 -24.44
CA LEU A 14 3.10 3.81 -23.88
C LEU A 14 3.62 3.11 -22.62
N PRO A 15 2.72 2.64 -21.72
CA PRO A 15 3.15 1.97 -20.52
C PRO A 15 3.83 0.63 -20.84
N VAL A 16 4.84 0.26 -20.04
CA VAL A 16 5.75 -0.87 -20.30
C VAL A 16 5.02 -2.20 -20.55
N TYR A 17 3.94 -2.46 -19.82
CA TYR A 17 3.17 -3.71 -19.95
C TYR A 17 2.26 -3.77 -21.19
N ARG A 18 2.05 -2.65 -21.91
CA ARG A 18 1.09 -2.55 -23.03
C ARG A 18 1.39 -3.52 -24.18
N TRP A 19 2.67 -3.76 -24.43
CA TRP A 19 3.18 -4.59 -25.51
C TRP A 19 3.35 -6.05 -25.12
N TYR A 20 3.04 -6.40 -23.87
CA TYR A 20 3.21 -7.75 -23.37
C TYR A 20 1.91 -8.54 -23.43
N LYS A 21 1.99 -9.77 -23.94
CA LYS A 21 0.88 -10.72 -23.95
C LYS A 21 1.35 -12.07 -23.43
N ARG A 22 0.60 -12.62 -22.48
CA ARG A 22 0.88 -13.94 -21.90
C ARG A 22 0.40 -15.04 -22.82
N ASN A 23 1.24 -16.05 -23.02
CA ASN A 23 0.85 -17.29 -23.68
C ASN A 23 0.15 -18.20 -22.65
N HIS A 24 -1.10 -18.53 -22.91
CA HIS A 24 -1.93 -19.42 -22.08
C HIS A 24 -2.92 -20.14 -22.99
N LYS A 25 -3.39 -21.31 -22.57
CA LYS A 25 -4.40 -22.06 -23.31
C LYS A 25 -5.79 -21.48 -23.01
N GLY A 26 -6.64 -21.40 -24.04
CA GLY A 26 -8.03 -20.99 -23.92
C GLY A 26 -8.27 -19.47 -23.90
N GLN A 27 -9.44 -19.08 -23.42
CA GLN A 27 -9.88 -17.68 -23.36
C GLN A 27 -9.14 -16.90 -22.26
N ALA A 28 -8.99 -15.58 -22.47
CA ALA A 28 -8.28 -14.70 -21.53
C ALA A 28 -8.91 -14.63 -20.13
N ILE A 29 -10.23 -14.81 -20.03
CA ILE A 29 -10.96 -14.78 -18.76
C ILE A 29 -10.54 -15.98 -17.88
N LEU A 30 -10.32 -17.14 -18.50
CA LEU A 30 -9.94 -18.39 -17.85
C LEU A 30 -8.42 -18.54 -17.64
N GLN A 31 -7.68 -17.43 -17.71
CA GLN A 31 -6.24 -17.45 -17.50
C GLN A 31 -5.86 -18.06 -16.14
N PRO A 32 -4.91 -19.02 -16.11
CA PRO A 32 -4.36 -19.53 -14.87
C PRO A 32 -3.60 -18.43 -14.14
N ARG A 33 -3.37 -18.67 -12.84
CA ARG A 33 -2.56 -17.77 -12.01
C ARG A 33 -1.20 -17.54 -12.67
N PRO A 34 -0.68 -16.30 -12.64
CA PRO A 34 0.67 -16.00 -13.12
C PRO A 34 1.74 -16.80 -12.39
N ARG A 35 2.88 -16.99 -13.06
CA ARG A 35 4.04 -17.70 -12.53
C ARG A 35 4.67 -16.95 -11.35
N LEU A 36 5.41 -17.69 -10.53
CA LEU A 36 6.07 -17.15 -9.33
C LEU A 36 7.19 -16.16 -9.69
N TYR A 37 8.15 -16.58 -10.49
CA TYR A 37 9.29 -15.78 -10.94
C TYR A 37 9.60 -16.05 -12.42
N CYS A 38 10.32 -15.14 -13.09
CA CYS A 38 10.77 -15.31 -14.48
C CYS A 38 12.27 -15.65 -14.58
N ILE A 39 13.05 -15.13 -13.64
CA ILE A 39 14.51 -15.21 -13.59
C ILE A 39 14.86 -16.03 -12.35
N ASP A 40 15.79 -16.97 -12.49
CA ASP A 40 16.33 -17.74 -11.38
C ASP A 40 17.27 -16.92 -10.50
N LYS A 41 17.62 -17.45 -9.33
CA LYS A 41 18.62 -16.84 -8.43
C LYS A 41 20.00 -16.66 -9.10
N GLU A 42 20.28 -17.47 -10.13
CA GLU A 42 21.51 -17.39 -10.94
C GLU A 42 21.43 -16.35 -12.07
N GLY A 43 20.32 -15.63 -12.21
CA GLY A 43 20.14 -14.64 -13.30
C GLY A 43 19.75 -15.24 -14.65
N LYS A 44 19.48 -16.56 -14.73
CA LYS A 44 19.05 -17.24 -15.95
C LYS A 44 17.55 -17.12 -16.17
N PHE A 45 17.14 -16.99 -17.43
CA PHE A 45 15.72 -17.02 -17.81
C PHE A 45 15.18 -18.45 -17.81
N ASN A 46 14.21 -18.72 -16.95
CA ASN A 46 13.52 -20.01 -16.94
C ASN A 46 12.45 -20.12 -18.03
N VAL A 47 12.19 -19.01 -18.71
CA VAL A 47 11.02 -18.83 -19.56
C VAL A 47 11.41 -18.08 -20.82
N ASN A 48 10.86 -18.52 -21.96
CA ASN A 48 11.09 -17.87 -23.25
C ASN A 48 10.34 -16.53 -23.39
N ASN A 49 9.27 -16.34 -22.61
CA ASN A 49 8.45 -15.12 -22.63
C ASN A 49 8.42 -14.49 -21.23
N ALA A 50 9.51 -13.82 -20.84
CA ALA A 50 9.67 -13.12 -19.56
C ALA A 50 8.66 -11.97 -19.39
N CYS A 51 8.38 -11.54 -18.15
CA CYS A 51 7.39 -10.47 -17.91
C CYS A 51 7.93 -9.12 -18.41
N PRO A 52 7.09 -8.06 -18.54
CA PRO A 52 7.51 -6.77 -19.10
C PRO A 52 8.72 -6.15 -18.42
N ILE A 53 8.88 -6.40 -17.12
CA ILE A 53 9.99 -5.91 -16.29
C ILE A 53 11.20 -6.86 -16.39
N CYS A 54 11.01 -8.17 -16.16
CA CYS A 54 12.13 -9.12 -16.19
C CYS A 54 12.80 -9.27 -17.56
N ARG A 55 12.11 -8.96 -18.66
CA ARG A 55 12.72 -9.03 -20.00
C ARG A 55 13.76 -7.93 -20.27
N ASP A 56 13.72 -6.85 -19.50
CA ASP A 56 14.51 -5.63 -19.69
C ASP A 56 15.29 -5.36 -18.40
N GLU A 57 16.60 -5.61 -18.42
CA GLU A 57 17.48 -5.56 -17.24
C GLU A 57 17.58 -4.17 -16.59
N TYR A 58 17.30 -3.12 -17.35
CA TYR A 58 17.37 -1.74 -16.87
C TYR A 58 16.09 -1.29 -16.15
N LEU A 59 15.01 -2.08 -16.26
CA LEU A 59 13.74 -1.77 -15.61
C LEU A 59 13.63 -2.54 -14.30
N PHE A 60 13.63 -1.80 -13.20
CA PHE A 60 13.37 -2.32 -11.87
C PHE A 60 12.52 -1.34 -11.06
N PHE A 61 11.71 -1.86 -10.15
CA PHE A 61 10.90 -1.02 -9.28
C PHE A 61 11.75 -0.41 -8.17
N ASP A 62 11.76 0.91 -8.09
CA ASP A 62 12.38 1.68 -7.03
C ASP A 62 11.48 2.87 -6.66
N TYR A 63 11.33 3.15 -5.37
CA TYR A 63 10.51 4.25 -4.86
C TYR A 63 11.00 5.63 -5.32
N ARG A 64 12.29 5.72 -5.70
CA ARG A 64 12.92 6.92 -6.27
C ARG A 64 12.49 7.21 -7.70
N ASN A 65 11.97 6.21 -8.41
CA ASN A 65 11.44 6.35 -9.76
C ASN A 65 9.91 6.14 -9.77
N PRO A 66 9.13 7.14 -9.33
CA PRO A 66 7.68 7.03 -9.28
C PRO A 66 7.07 6.86 -10.68
N ALA A 67 7.71 7.41 -11.72
CA ALA A 67 7.20 7.36 -13.09
C ALA A 67 7.05 5.93 -13.65
N LEU A 68 7.87 4.97 -13.20
CA LEU A 68 7.68 3.56 -13.57
C LEU A 68 6.55 2.92 -12.76
N ILE A 69 6.47 3.20 -11.46
CA ILE A 69 5.44 2.65 -10.56
C ILE A 69 4.04 3.13 -11.00
N GLU A 70 3.89 4.41 -11.31
CA GLU A 70 2.64 5.05 -11.74
C GLU A 70 2.05 4.39 -12.98
N GLN A 71 2.89 3.87 -13.89
CA GLN A 71 2.38 3.13 -15.06
C GLN A 71 1.59 1.89 -14.66
N PHE A 72 1.94 1.25 -13.54
CA PHE A 72 1.29 0.04 -13.04
C PHE A 72 0.17 0.33 -12.04
N LEU A 73 -0.24 1.58 -11.87
CA LEU A 73 -1.41 1.95 -11.07
C LEU A 73 -2.66 2.05 -11.94
N GLU A 74 -3.81 1.83 -11.33
CA GLU A 74 -5.08 2.18 -11.95
C GLU A 74 -5.21 3.70 -12.06
N SER A 75 -5.86 4.17 -13.13
CA SER A 75 -5.95 5.60 -13.44
C SER A 75 -6.66 6.36 -12.32
N GLY A 76 -5.95 7.30 -11.70
CA GLY A 76 -6.50 8.14 -10.63
C GLY A 76 -6.60 7.47 -9.26
N THR A 77 -6.11 6.24 -9.11
CA THR A 77 -6.06 5.55 -7.81
C THR A 77 -4.63 5.19 -7.44
N ASP A 78 -4.43 4.87 -6.16
CA ASP A 78 -3.16 4.40 -5.61
C ASP A 78 -3.09 2.86 -5.56
N GLN A 79 -3.97 2.19 -6.31
CA GLN A 79 -4.09 0.74 -6.35
C GLN A 79 -3.34 0.18 -7.57
N PRO A 80 -2.51 -0.87 -7.38
CA PRO A 80 -1.83 -1.50 -8.51
C PRO A 80 -2.85 -2.24 -9.39
N ILE A 81 -2.66 -2.16 -10.70
CA ILE A 81 -3.49 -2.88 -11.67
C ILE A 81 -3.48 -4.40 -11.37
N PRO A 82 -4.58 -5.13 -11.61
CA PRO A 82 -4.66 -6.55 -11.33
C PRO A 82 -3.52 -7.34 -11.97
N LEU A 83 -2.96 -8.31 -11.25
CA LEU A 83 -1.78 -9.08 -11.68
C LEU A 83 -1.91 -9.64 -13.11
N LYS A 84 -3.07 -10.19 -13.48
CA LYS A 84 -3.34 -10.71 -14.84
C LYS A 84 -3.23 -9.62 -15.91
N ARG A 85 -3.67 -8.39 -15.62
CA ARG A 85 -3.60 -7.23 -16.51
C ARG A 85 -2.19 -6.64 -16.58
N SER A 86 -1.46 -6.65 -15.47
CA SER A 86 -0.06 -6.19 -15.40
C SER A 86 0.92 -7.05 -16.21
N GLY A 87 0.63 -8.34 -16.36
CA GLY A 87 1.53 -9.29 -17.00
C GLY A 87 2.79 -9.62 -16.19
N LEU A 88 2.90 -9.15 -14.94
CA LEU A 88 4.04 -9.40 -14.06
C LEU A 88 4.03 -10.85 -13.51
N CYS A 89 5.22 -11.34 -13.14
CA CYS A 89 5.30 -12.50 -12.24
C CYS A 89 4.95 -12.09 -10.81
N ILE A 90 4.58 -13.06 -9.98
CA ILE A 90 4.14 -12.81 -8.60
C ILE A 90 5.22 -12.09 -7.78
N GLU A 91 6.49 -12.47 -7.96
CA GLU A 91 7.63 -11.82 -7.30
C GLU A 91 7.74 -10.34 -7.65
N GLN A 92 7.75 -9.99 -8.94
CA GLN A 92 7.84 -8.58 -9.37
C GLN A 92 6.62 -7.76 -8.95
N TYR A 93 5.45 -8.38 -8.87
CA TYR A 93 4.26 -7.72 -8.36
C TYR A 93 4.31 -7.46 -6.84
N ASN A 94 4.92 -8.37 -6.07
CA ASN A 94 5.17 -8.14 -4.65
C ASN A 94 6.22 -7.04 -4.46
N LEU A 95 7.25 -7.00 -5.31
CA LEU A 95 8.23 -5.91 -5.36
C LEU A 95 7.56 -4.56 -5.68
N LEU A 96 6.68 -4.51 -6.69
CA LEU A 96 5.87 -3.33 -7.00
C LEU A 96 5.11 -2.85 -5.76
N LYS A 97 4.41 -3.74 -5.06
CA LYS A 97 3.67 -3.39 -3.82
C LYS A 97 4.58 -2.88 -2.71
N ALA A 98 5.72 -3.52 -2.50
CA ALA A 98 6.69 -3.12 -1.48
C ALA A 98 7.27 -1.73 -1.78
N GLN A 99 7.61 -1.46 -3.04
CA GLN A 99 8.14 -0.17 -3.47
C GLN A 99 7.07 0.92 -3.49
N LEU A 100 5.83 0.58 -3.84
CA LEU A 100 4.69 1.49 -3.72
C LEU A 100 4.45 1.88 -2.25
N LEU A 101 4.54 0.94 -1.31
CA LEU A 101 4.43 1.24 0.11
C LEU A 101 5.54 2.18 0.58
N LYS A 102 6.80 1.89 0.22
CA LYS A 102 7.93 2.79 0.49
C LYS A 102 7.72 4.17 -0.13
N ALA A 103 7.25 4.23 -1.37
CA ALA A 103 6.99 5.49 -2.07
C ALA A 103 5.91 6.33 -1.37
N LYS A 104 4.89 5.69 -0.78
CA LYS A 104 3.89 6.36 0.06
C LYS A 104 4.50 6.88 1.37
N GLU A 105 5.36 6.10 2.01
CA GLU A 105 6.06 6.50 3.25
C GLU A 105 7.03 7.67 3.04
N TYR A 106 7.79 7.66 1.94
CA TYR A 106 8.71 8.75 1.57
C TYR A 106 8.01 9.93 0.90
N GLY A 107 6.73 9.80 0.52
CA GLY A 107 5.98 10.85 -0.16
C GLY A 107 6.42 11.10 -1.62
N THR A 108 7.05 10.14 -2.29
CA THR A 108 7.44 10.28 -3.71
C THR A 108 6.27 10.13 -4.67
N ILE A 109 5.17 9.49 -4.24
CA ILE A 109 3.94 9.31 -5.03
C ILE A 109 2.78 10.04 -4.34
N LYS A 110 1.90 10.64 -5.14
CA LYS A 110 0.65 11.24 -4.65
C LYS A 110 -0.40 10.15 -4.45
N PHE A 111 -1.02 10.13 -3.29
CA PHE A 111 -2.13 9.21 -2.99
C PHE A 111 -3.17 9.92 -2.11
N GLY A 112 -4.38 9.38 -2.12
CA GLY A 112 -5.44 9.86 -1.23
C GLY A 112 -5.19 9.37 0.19
N VAL A 113 -5.04 10.28 1.14
CA VAL A 113 -5.00 9.94 2.56
C VAL A 113 -6.43 9.98 3.09
N PRO A 114 -6.99 8.87 3.61
CA PRO A 114 -8.29 8.91 4.25
C PRO A 114 -8.18 9.73 5.53
N PHE A 115 -9.06 10.73 5.66
CA PHE A 115 -9.23 11.42 6.93
C PHE A 115 -9.99 10.50 7.89
N ARG A 116 -9.63 10.53 9.17
CA ARG A 116 -10.36 9.83 10.22
C ARG A 116 -10.94 10.85 11.17
N ASN A 117 -12.23 10.70 11.44
CA ASN A 117 -12.88 11.47 12.49
C ASN A 117 -12.74 10.68 13.80
N PHE A 118 -12.29 11.37 14.84
CA PHE A 118 -12.11 10.77 16.15
C PHE A 118 -13.21 11.20 17.10
N ASP A 119 -13.65 10.29 17.95
CA ASP A 119 -14.52 10.63 19.08
C ASP A 119 -13.69 11.26 20.21
N TYR A 120 -13.81 12.57 20.37
CA TYR A 120 -13.13 13.32 21.42
C TYR A 120 -13.91 13.34 22.74
N SER A 121 -15.20 12.96 22.75
CA SER A 121 -16.02 12.91 23.98
C SER A 121 -15.42 12.00 25.04
N LEU A 122 -14.78 10.91 24.60
CA LEU A 122 -14.12 9.94 25.47
C LEU A 122 -12.99 10.54 26.32
N TRP A 123 -12.38 11.66 25.89
CA TRP A 123 -11.19 12.23 26.54
C TRP A 123 -11.43 13.52 27.29
N TYR A 124 -12.54 14.19 27.02
CA TYR A 124 -12.85 15.47 27.62
C TYR A 124 -14.11 15.30 28.48
N PRO A 125 -13.99 15.22 29.81
CA PRO A 125 -15.14 15.09 30.71
C PRO A 125 -16.18 16.21 30.55
N TRP A 126 -15.74 17.37 30.06
CA TRP A 126 -16.57 18.54 29.78
C TRP A 126 -17.20 18.54 28.38
N TRP A 127 -16.98 17.50 27.56
CA TRP A 127 -17.46 17.46 26.17
C TRP A 127 -18.99 17.48 26.06
N ASP A 128 -19.68 16.85 27.00
CA ASP A 128 -21.15 16.87 27.10
C ASP A 128 -21.66 18.00 28.02
N GLY A 129 -20.75 18.82 28.55
CA GLY A 129 -21.08 19.94 29.43
C GLY A 129 -21.53 21.19 28.67
N GLU A 130 -22.08 22.16 29.41
CA GLU A 130 -22.53 23.46 28.86
C GLU A 130 -21.38 24.28 28.24
N GLU A 131 -20.13 23.95 28.57
CA GLU A 131 -18.93 24.60 28.05
C GLU A 131 -18.58 24.18 26.61
N HIS A 132 -19.12 23.06 26.11
CA HIS A 132 -18.79 22.57 24.79
C HIS A 132 -19.54 23.31 23.68
N VAL A 133 -18.81 24.14 22.93
CA VAL A 133 -19.32 24.81 21.73
C VAL A 133 -19.01 23.98 20.49
N LYS A 134 -20.05 23.48 19.81
CA LYS A 134 -19.90 22.74 18.55
C LYS A 134 -19.40 23.67 17.45
N VAL A 135 -18.43 23.18 16.67
CA VAL A 135 -17.88 23.94 15.54
C VAL A 135 -18.87 23.92 14.38
N GLN A 136 -19.42 25.09 14.06
CA GLN A 136 -20.33 25.30 12.94
C GLN A 136 -19.67 26.14 11.85
N ARG A 137 -19.84 25.75 10.59
CA ARG A 137 -19.56 26.59 9.41
C ARG A 137 -20.84 26.76 8.63
N ASP A 138 -21.27 28.01 8.41
CA ASP A 138 -22.51 28.34 7.70
C ASP A 138 -23.77 27.65 8.27
N GLY A 139 -23.82 27.48 9.60
CA GLY A 139 -24.94 26.82 10.28
C GLY A 139 -24.95 25.29 10.16
N VAL A 140 -23.96 24.70 9.48
CA VAL A 140 -23.79 23.24 9.39
C VAL A 140 -22.76 22.79 10.41
N ASN A 141 -23.13 21.82 11.25
CA ASN A 141 -22.19 21.16 12.16
C ASN A 141 -21.17 20.37 11.34
N ILE A 142 -19.89 20.47 11.68
CA ILE A 142 -18.84 19.77 10.92
C ILE A 142 -19.02 18.24 10.96
N GLU A 143 -19.64 17.71 12.02
CA GLU A 143 -19.95 16.29 12.18
C GLU A 143 -20.97 15.76 11.15
N SER A 144 -21.88 16.60 10.65
CA SER A 144 -22.89 16.15 9.66
C SER A 144 -22.35 16.12 8.24
N VAL A 145 -21.25 16.83 7.95
CA VAL A 145 -20.60 16.86 6.64
C VAL A 145 -19.84 15.55 6.36
N HIS A 146 -19.32 14.91 7.41
CA HIS A 146 -18.52 13.69 7.32
C HIS A 146 -19.11 12.58 8.22
N PRO A 147 -20.06 11.78 7.71
CA PRO A 147 -20.75 10.73 8.49
C PRO A 147 -19.88 9.49 8.75
N ASP A 148 -18.57 9.57 8.50
CA ASP A 148 -17.65 8.48 8.79
C ASP A 148 -17.76 8.09 10.27
N PRO A 149 -17.75 6.78 10.59
CA PRO A 149 -17.89 6.34 11.96
C PRO A 149 -16.76 6.93 12.81
N LEU A 150 -17.13 7.59 13.91
CA LEU A 150 -16.17 8.13 14.85
C LEU A 150 -15.32 6.98 15.41
N VAL A 151 -14.01 7.04 15.17
CA VAL A 151 -13.08 6.03 15.64
C VAL A 151 -12.53 6.47 16.99
N ALA A 152 -12.40 5.54 17.94
CA ALA A 152 -11.68 5.83 19.17
C ALA A 152 -10.23 6.19 18.82
N PHE A 153 -9.75 7.34 19.31
CA PHE A 153 -8.36 7.72 19.07
C PHE A 153 -7.45 6.61 19.58
N PRO A 154 -6.52 6.07 18.76
CA PRO A 154 -5.56 5.08 19.22
C PRO A 154 -4.56 5.81 20.13
N THR A 155 -4.95 6.01 21.39
CA THR A 155 -4.00 6.34 22.44
C THR A 155 -2.93 5.27 22.37
N HIS A 156 -1.67 5.67 22.18
CA HIS A 156 -0.56 4.79 22.49
C HIS A 156 -0.72 4.46 23.97
N LYS A 157 -1.42 3.36 24.28
CA LYS A 157 -1.74 2.93 25.63
C LYS A 157 -0.43 2.51 26.29
N ARG A 158 0.34 3.49 26.76
CA ARG A 158 1.44 3.25 27.68
C ARG A 158 0.90 2.68 28.99
N ASP A 159 -0.38 2.87 29.28
CA ASP A 159 -0.97 2.58 30.58
C ASP A 159 -1.88 1.35 30.63
N VAL A 160 -2.26 0.75 29.49
CA VAL A 160 -3.00 -0.52 29.53
C VAL A 160 -2.03 -1.67 29.74
N GLY A 161 -1.88 -2.03 31.01
CA GLY A 161 -0.93 -3.00 31.50
C GLY A 161 0.15 -2.42 32.43
N ASN A 162 0.18 -1.10 32.65
CA ASN A 162 1.10 -0.43 33.57
C ASN A 162 0.41 -0.01 34.88
N ASN A 163 -0.49 -0.84 35.42
CA ASN A 163 -0.75 -0.75 36.85
C ASN A 163 0.48 -1.31 37.58
N TRP A 164 1.34 -0.44 38.11
CA TRP A 164 2.54 -0.83 38.86
C TRP A 164 2.14 -1.57 40.16
N ASP A 165 0.93 -1.33 40.67
CA ASP A 165 0.34 -2.04 41.81
C ASP A 165 -0.13 -3.45 41.49
N GLN A 166 0.24 -4.05 40.35
CA GLN A 166 -0.03 -5.46 40.06
C GLN A 166 1.16 -6.18 39.42
N TRP A 167 2.38 -5.63 39.56
CA TRP A 167 3.58 -6.17 38.92
C TRP A 167 3.86 -7.63 39.34
N TRP A 168 3.50 -8.02 40.58
CA TRP A 168 3.72 -9.36 41.12
C TRP A 168 2.95 -10.45 40.36
N ILE A 169 1.79 -10.15 39.80
CA ILE A 169 1.00 -11.11 39.00
C ILE A 169 1.73 -11.46 37.70
N ARG A 170 2.41 -10.48 37.09
CA ARG A 170 3.23 -10.69 35.89
C ARG A 170 4.53 -11.43 36.24
N HIS A 171 5.15 -11.10 37.37
CA HIS A 171 6.35 -11.77 37.86
C HIS A 171 6.09 -13.26 38.13
N ASP A 172 4.98 -13.59 38.79
CA ASP A 172 4.59 -14.98 39.11
C ASP A 172 4.27 -15.78 37.83
N LYS A 173 3.58 -15.17 36.86
CA LYS A 173 3.36 -15.80 35.54
C LYS A 173 4.65 -16.08 34.79
N PHE A 174 5.63 -15.17 34.82
CA PHE A 174 6.94 -15.37 34.18
C PHE A 174 7.74 -16.46 34.90
N ALA A 175 7.79 -16.43 36.24
CA ALA A 175 8.48 -17.41 37.06
C ALA A 175 7.90 -18.82 36.90
N ARG A 176 6.56 -18.95 36.80
CA ARG A 176 5.87 -20.23 36.54
C ARG A 176 6.08 -20.78 35.13
N LYS A 177 6.43 -19.94 34.15
CA LYS A 177 6.69 -20.35 32.77
C LYS A 177 8.16 -20.74 32.53
N ALA A 178 9.04 -20.43 33.49
CA ALA A 178 10.46 -20.74 33.47
C ALA A 178 10.82 -22.00 34.29
N LYS A 179 9.84 -22.64 34.95
CA LYS A 179 9.92 -24.00 35.50
C LYS A 179 9.23 -24.95 34.53
#